data_AF-L0KQF9-F1
#
_entry.id   AF-L0KQF9-F1
#
_cell.length_a   1.000
_cell.length_b   1.000
_cell.length_c   1.000
_cell.angle_alpha   90.00
_cell.angle_beta   90.00
_cell.angle_gamma   90.00
#
_symmetry.space_group_name_H-M   'P 1'
#
loop_
_entity.id
_entity.type
_entity.pdbx_description
1 polymer ?
#
loop_
_entity_poly.entity_id
_entity_poly.type
_entity_poly.pdbx_seq_one_letter_code
_entity_poly.pdbx_strand_id
1 'polypeptide(L)'
;MMGVVWSLLGILSGAFIAIQAPINSQLARGLGLPVAAAAFSFLSGAIVLGIISVTVVKLQGISLDWKAPAPWLFVAGGMLGGFYVTLSTILTPRIGAAALMAFLVAGQLLAGMLIDRVGFLGVAVREISLGRVAGAVLLLAGALLVRLF
;
A
#
# COMPACT_ATOMS: atom_id res chain seq x y z
N MET A 1 8.60 24.77 -3.37
CA MET A 1 9.49 23.93 -2.52
C MET A 1 8.74 22.79 -1.83
N MET A 2 7.58 23.01 -1.20
CA MET A 2 6.81 21.95 -0.52
C MET A 2 6.35 20.79 -1.43
N GLY A 3 5.97 21.07 -2.69
CA GLY A 3 5.52 20.04 -3.65
C GLY A 3 6.58 18.99 -3.99
N VAL A 4 7.86 19.40 -4.01
CA VAL A 4 8.99 18.47 -4.23
C VAL A 4 9.13 17.55 -3.03
N VAL A 5 9.01 18.08 -1.81
CA VAL A 5 9.07 17.29 -0.56
C VAL A 5 7.99 16.22 -0.54
N TRP A 6 6.74 16.56 -0.87
CA TRP A 6 5.64 15.59 -0.93
C TRP A 6 5.89 14.49 -1.97
N SER A 7 6.45 14.87 -3.12
CA SER A 7 6.79 13.91 -4.18
C SER A 7 7.89 12.94 -3.72
N LEU A 8 8.92 13.44 -3.02
CA LEU A 8 9.99 12.62 -2.47
C LEU A 8 9.48 11.67 -1.37
N LEU A 9 8.56 12.11 -0.51
CA LEU A 9 7.92 11.25 0.49
C LEU A 9 7.08 10.14 -0.16
N GLY A 10 6.40 10.44 -1.28
CA GLY A 10 5.70 9.44 -2.07
C GLY A 10 6.64 8.37 -2.63
N ILE A 11 7.79 8.79 -3.18
CA ILE A 11 8.83 7.87 -3.67
C ILE A 11 9.36 7.00 -2.53
N LEU A 12 9.66 7.61 -1.37
CA LEU A 12 10.15 6.89 -0.19
C LEU A 12 9.15 5.84 0.30
N SER A 13 7.86 6.18 0.30
CA SER A 13 6.79 5.22 0.65
C SER A 13 6.78 4.02 -0.29
N GLY A 14 6.92 4.25 -1.60
CA GLY A 14 7.04 3.17 -2.60
C GLY A 14 8.26 2.28 -2.37
N ALA A 15 9.39 2.86 -1.95
CA ALA A 15 10.60 2.09 -1.63
C ALA A 15 10.40 1.14 -0.46
N PHE A 16 9.69 1.55 0.60
CA PHE A 16 9.37 0.64 1.72
C PHE A 16 8.52 -0.55 1.26
N ILE A 17 7.55 -0.31 0.40
CA ILE A 17 6.71 -1.36 -0.18
C ILE A 17 7.57 -2.35 -1.00
N ALA A 18 8.51 -1.83 -1.79
CA ALA A 18 9.44 -2.65 -2.58
C ALA A 18 10.36 -3.53 -1.73
N ILE A 19 10.88 -3.00 -0.63
CA ILE A 19 11.76 -3.72 0.31
C ILE A 19 10.98 -4.78 1.12
N GLN A 20 9.73 -4.48 1.47
CA GLN A 20 8.90 -5.38 2.26
C GLN A 20 8.58 -6.69 1.51
N ALA A 21 8.40 -6.63 0.19
CA ALA A 21 8.05 -7.79 -0.62
C ALA A 21 9.04 -8.98 -0.50
N PRO A 22 10.36 -8.81 -0.73
CA PRO A 22 11.33 -9.90 -0.55
C PRO A 22 11.51 -10.34 0.91
N ILE A 23 11.34 -9.45 1.90
CA ILE A 23 11.37 -9.82 3.32
C ILE A 23 10.22 -10.79 3.63
N ASN A 24 9.00 -10.45 3.22
CA ASN A 24 7.84 -11.32 3.43
C ASN A 24 7.92 -12.62 2.63
N SER A 25 8.48 -12.59 1.41
CA SER A 25 8.73 -13.82 0.65
C SER A 25 9.76 -14.73 1.33
N GLN A 26 10.77 -14.17 2.00
CA GLN A 26 11.71 -14.97 2.81
C GLN A 26 11.02 -15.57 4.03
N LEU A 27 10.27 -14.78 4.79
CA LEU A 27 9.52 -15.24 5.95
C LEU A 27 8.51 -16.34 5.55
N ALA A 28 7.80 -16.16 4.44
CA ALA A 28 6.86 -17.14 3.91
C ALA A 28 7.52 -18.46 3.53
N ARG A 29 8.74 -18.43 2.97
CA ARG A 29 9.50 -19.66 2.70
C ARG A 29 9.88 -20.38 3.99
N GLY A 30 10.32 -19.64 5.01
CA GLY A 30 10.66 -20.23 6.31
C GLY A 30 9.44 -20.83 7.04
N LEU A 31 8.27 -20.18 6.92
CA LEU A 31 7.02 -20.63 7.55
C LEU A 31 6.24 -21.66 6.70
N GLY A 32 6.57 -21.81 5.41
CA GLY A 32 5.81 -22.64 4.46
C GLY A 32 4.41 -22.10 4.09
N LEU A 33 4.02 -20.91 4.59
CA LEU A 33 2.68 -20.36 4.42
C LEU A 33 2.69 -18.83 4.23
N PRO A 34 2.40 -18.31 3.01
CA PRO A 34 2.44 -16.87 2.72
C PRO A 34 1.50 -16.01 3.59
N VAL A 35 0.30 -16.50 3.88
CA VAL A 35 -0.65 -15.77 4.74
C VAL A 35 -0.15 -15.66 6.18
N ALA A 36 0.59 -16.66 6.68
CA ALA A 36 1.21 -16.58 8.00
C ALA A 36 2.31 -15.51 8.05
N ALA A 37 3.13 -15.40 7.00
CA ALA A 37 4.10 -14.32 6.88
C ALA A 37 3.43 -12.94 6.88
N ALA A 38 2.35 -12.77 6.11
CA ALA A 38 1.56 -11.54 6.12
C ALA A 38 0.99 -11.23 7.52
N ALA A 39 0.43 -12.22 8.21
CA ALA A 39 -0.12 -12.06 9.55
C ALA A 39 0.96 -11.60 10.57
N PHE A 40 2.14 -12.22 10.56
CA PHE A 40 3.24 -11.82 11.45
C PHE A 40 3.81 -10.43 11.11
N SER A 41 3.88 -10.06 9.82
CA SER A 41 4.31 -8.73 9.42
C SER A 41 3.31 -7.65 9.86
N PHE A 42 2.01 -7.92 9.78
CA PHE A 42 0.98 -7.00 10.29
C PHE A 42 0.96 -6.95 11.83
N LEU A 43 1.14 -8.07 12.51
CA LEU A 43 1.22 -8.11 13.97
C LEU A 43 2.40 -7.30 14.49
N SER A 44 3.60 -7.51 13.93
CA SER A 44 4.79 -6.76 14.33
C SER A 44 4.66 -5.27 14.04
N GLY A 45 4.13 -4.90 12.88
CA GLY A 45 3.79 -3.52 12.54
C GLY A 45 2.78 -2.90 13.51
N ALA A 46 1.71 -3.62 13.86
CA ALA A 46 0.69 -3.17 14.80
C ALA A 46 1.25 -2.92 16.20
N ILE A 47 2.15 -3.79 16.69
CA ILE A 47 2.84 -3.61 17.98
C ILE A 47 3.68 -2.32 17.95
N VAL A 48 4.51 -2.13 16.91
CA VAL A 48 5.36 -0.93 16.79
C VAL A 48 4.50 0.33 16.71
N LEU A 49 3.47 0.34 15.87
CA LEU A 49 2.53 1.47 15.75
C LEU A 49 1.76 1.72 17.04
N GLY A 50 1.41 0.69 17.80
CA GLY A 50 0.76 0.80 19.10
C GLY A 50 1.66 1.50 20.13
N ILE A 51 2.94 1.10 20.21
CA ILE A 51 3.93 1.74 21.08
C ILE A 51 4.10 3.22 20.71
N ILE A 52 4.26 3.53 19.42
CA ILE A 52 4.37 4.90 18.93
C ILE A 52 3.12 5.70 19.29
N SER A 53 1.92 5.16 19.04
CA SER A 53 0.65 5.84 19.31
C SER A 53 0.48 6.17 20.79
N VAL A 54 0.73 5.21 21.68
CA VAL A 54 0.66 5.43 23.15
C VAL A 54 1.69 6.48 23.59
N THR A 55 2.88 6.46 22.99
CA THR A 55 3.95 7.42 23.32
C THR A 55 3.57 8.84 22.90
N VAL A 56 3.08 9.02 21.67
CA VAL A 56 2.64 10.31 21.14
C VAL A 56 1.46 10.86 21.95
N VAL A 57 0.47 10.03 22.25
CA VAL A 57 -0.69 10.37 23.11
C VAL A 57 -0.22 10.94 24.45
N LYS A 58 0.72 10.26 25.12
CA LYS A 58 1.27 10.70 26.40
C LYS A 58 2.06 12.00 26.29
N LEU A 59 2.94 12.12 25.29
CA LEU A 59 3.81 13.29 25.13
C LEU A 59 3.05 14.56 24.74
N GLN A 60 1.99 14.42 23.94
CA GLN A 60 1.21 15.55 23.43
C GLN A 60 -0.06 15.84 24.24
N GLY A 61 -0.39 15.02 25.25
CA GLY A 61 -1.60 15.17 26.05
C GLY A 61 -2.89 14.96 25.24
N ILE A 62 -2.83 14.16 24.17
CA ILE A 62 -3.96 13.93 23.27
C ILE A 62 -4.86 12.82 23.84
N SER A 63 -6.17 12.95 23.68
CA SER A 63 -7.11 11.84 23.91
C SER A 63 -7.61 11.29 22.56
N LEU A 64 -7.57 9.97 22.39
CA LEU A 64 -8.09 9.31 21.20
C LEU A 64 -9.58 8.99 21.39
N ASP A 65 -10.43 9.52 20.51
CA ASP A 65 -11.84 9.13 20.45
C ASP A 65 -12.02 7.91 19.54
N TRP A 66 -12.00 6.74 20.16
CA TRP A 66 -12.20 5.46 19.47
C TRP A 66 -13.61 5.25 18.94
N LYS A 67 -14.59 6.09 19.32
CA LYS A 67 -15.99 5.96 18.91
C LYS A 67 -16.34 6.85 17.72
N ALA A 68 -15.50 7.85 17.41
CA ALA A 68 -15.75 8.77 16.30
C ALA A 68 -15.74 8.10 14.91
N PRO A 69 -14.80 7.18 14.57
CA PRO A 69 -14.79 6.52 13.26
C PRO A 69 -15.86 5.42 13.15
N ALA A 70 -16.37 5.20 11.93
CA ALA A 70 -17.27 4.08 11.65
C ALA A 70 -16.59 2.72 11.94
N PRO A 71 -17.27 1.74 12.59
CA PRO A 71 -16.64 0.49 13.05
C PRO A 71 -15.92 -0.33 11.97
N TRP A 72 -16.41 -0.32 10.73
CA TRP A 72 -15.81 -1.07 9.64
C TRP A 72 -14.42 -0.55 9.22
N LEU A 73 -14.13 0.73 9.47
CA LEU A 73 -12.83 1.36 9.14
C LEU A 73 -11.67 0.75 9.92
N PHE A 74 -11.93 0.28 11.14
CA PHE A 74 -10.93 -0.38 11.98
C PHE A 74 -10.43 -1.71 11.40
N VAL A 75 -11.17 -2.30 10.46
CA VAL A 75 -10.88 -3.63 9.92
C VAL A 75 -10.54 -3.57 8.43
N ALA A 76 -11.23 -2.72 7.64
CA ALA A 76 -11.09 -2.71 6.18
C ALA A 76 -9.66 -2.45 5.71
N GLY A 77 -8.95 -1.48 6.30
CA GLY A 77 -7.56 -1.20 5.94
C GLY A 77 -6.63 -2.37 6.19
N GLY A 78 -6.78 -3.04 7.35
CA GLY A 78 -6.00 -4.23 7.70
C GLY A 78 -6.28 -5.42 6.77
N MET A 79 -7.55 -5.63 6.41
CA MET A 79 -7.93 -6.68 5.45
C MET A 79 -7.32 -6.44 4.07
N LEU A 80 -7.49 -5.24 3.51
CA LEU A 80 -6.93 -4.89 2.19
C LEU A 80 -5.41 -5.01 2.19
N GLY A 81 -4.75 -4.54 3.26
CA GLY A 81 -3.31 -4.66 3.44
C GLY A 81 -2.82 -6.12 3.55
N GLY A 82 -3.55 -6.96 4.29
CA GLY A 82 -3.23 -8.38 4.44
C GLY A 82 -3.34 -9.15 3.11
N PHE A 83 -4.39 -8.88 2.33
CA PHE A 83 -4.53 -9.43 0.97
C PHE A 83 -3.40 -8.95 0.07
N TYR A 84 -3.11 -7.65 0.07
CA TYR A 84 -2.02 -7.05 -0.67
C TYR A 84 -0.69 -7.76 -0.39
N VAL A 85 -0.31 -7.88 0.89
CA VAL A 85 0.96 -8.49 1.28
C VAL A 85 1.00 -9.99 0.95
N THR A 86 -0.10 -10.70 1.14
CA THR A 86 -0.15 -12.13 0.79
C THR A 86 0.07 -12.32 -0.71
N LEU A 87 -0.63 -11.55 -1.56
CA LEU A 87 -0.46 -11.59 -3.01
C LEU A 87 0.94 -11.16 -3.44
N SER A 88 1.47 -10.07 -2.88
CA SER A 88 2.82 -9.59 -3.19
C SER A 88 3.86 -10.66 -2.87
N THR A 89 3.70 -11.35 -1.74
CA THR A 89 4.58 -12.42 -1.26
C THR A 89 4.56 -13.64 -2.19
N ILE A 90 3.39 -14.01 -2.70
CA ILE A 90 3.21 -15.10 -3.68
C ILE A 90 3.81 -14.72 -5.04
N LEU A 91 3.62 -13.47 -5.48
CA LEU A 91 3.99 -13.01 -6.82
C LEU A 91 5.48 -12.65 -6.94
N THR A 92 6.10 -12.14 -5.88
CA THR A 92 7.52 -11.71 -5.89
C THR A 92 8.47 -12.77 -6.46
N PRO A 93 8.46 -14.05 -6.03
CA PRO A 93 9.35 -15.06 -6.61
C PRO A 93 8.95 -15.49 -8.04
N ARG A 94 7.76 -15.13 -8.53
CA ARG A 94 7.25 -15.54 -9.85
C ARG A 94 7.51 -14.53 -10.95
N ILE A 95 7.41 -13.24 -10.62
CA ILE A 95 7.55 -12.15 -11.61
C ILE A 95 8.67 -11.16 -11.25
N GLY A 96 9.36 -11.35 -10.12
CA GLY A 96 10.38 -10.42 -9.64
C GLY A 96 9.79 -9.18 -8.94
N ALA A 97 10.61 -8.53 -8.11
CA ALA A 97 10.18 -7.37 -7.32
C ALA A 97 9.90 -6.14 -8.19
N ALA A 98 10.73 -5.87 -9.19
CA ALA A 98 10.56 -4.69 -10.06
C ALA A 98 9.26 -4.73 -10.86
N ALA A 99 8.99 -5.86 -11.54
CA ALA A 99 7.75 -6.02 -12.30
C ALA A 99 6.52 -5.98 -11.39
N LEU A 100 6.59 -6.62 -10.20
CA LEU A 100 5.52 -6.54 -9.21
C LEU A 100 5.21 -5.09 -8.82
N MET A 101 6.22 -4.28 -8.50
CA MET A 101 6.02 -2.86 -8.15
C MET A 101 5.40 -2.07 -9.31
N ALA A 102 5.84 -2.32 -10.55
CA ALA A 102 5.26 -1.66 -11.71
C ALA A 102 3.76 -1.98 -11.89
N PHE A 103 3.36 -3.26 -11.75
CA PHE A 103 1.93 -3.64 -11.80
C PHE A 103 1.14 -3.10 -10.63
N LEU A 104 1.72 -3.05 -9.42
CA LEU A 104 1.06 -2.47 -8.25
C LEU A 104 0.77 -0.99 -8.45
N VAL A 105 1.73 -0.20 -8.93
CA VAL A 105 1.54 1.22 -9.22
C VAL A 105 0.48 1.41 -10.30
N ALA A 106 0.48 0.59 -11.35
CA ALA A 106 -0.56 0.65 -12.38
C ALA A 106 -1.96 0.36 -11.81
N GLY A 107 -2.11 -0.69 -10.98
CA GLY A 107 -3.36 -1.02 -10.32
C GLY A 107 -3.83 0.06 -9.33
N GLN A 108 -2.90 0.64 -8.57
CA GLN A 108 -3.16 1.75 -7.66
C GLN A 108 -3.67 2.98 -8.40
N LEU A 109 -3.09 3.32 -9.56
CA LEU A 109 -3.57 4.43 -10.38
C LEU A 109 -4.98 4.17 -10.91
N LEU A 110 -5.25 2.97 -11.44
CA LEU A 110 -6.58 2.61 -11.94
C LEU A 110 -7.63 2.69 -10.82
N ALA A 111 -7.35 2.09 -9.67
CA ALA A 111 -8.25 2.15 -8.51
C ALA A 111 -8.42 3.59 -7.99
N GLY A 112 -7.34 4.36 -7.93
CA GLY A 112 -7.35 5.77 -7.52
C GLY A 112 -8.22 6.64 -8.43
N MET A 113 -8.17 6.43 -9.74
CA MET A 113 -9.05 7.14 -10.69
C MET A 113 -10.53 6.80 -10.47
N LEU A 114 -10.85 5.54 -10.15
CA LEU A 114 -12.22 5.13 -9.84
C LEU A 114 -12.71 5.76 -8.53
N ILE A 115 -11.86 5.72 -7.49
CA ILE A 115 -12.11 6.34 -6.18
C ILE A 115 -12.35 7.85 -6.33
N ASP A 116 -11.47 8.54 -7.06
CA ASP A 116 -11.57 9.97 -7.40
C ASP A 116 -12.89 10.26 -8.15
N ARG A 117 -13.28 9.40 -9.09
CA ARG A 117 -14.46 9.66 -9.94
C ARG A 117 -15.78 9.59 -9.17
N VAL A 118 -15.86 8.70 -8.17
CA VAL A 118 -17.07 8.49 -7.37
C VAL A 118 -17.06 9.25 -6.04
N GLY A 119 -15.93 9.87 -5.68
CA GLY A 119 -15.77 10.58 -4.41
C GLY A 119 -15.82 9.65 -3.19
N PHE A 120 -15.30 8.42 -3.34
CA PHE A 120 -15.38 7.40 -2.30
C PHE A 120 -14.71 7.89 -0.99
N LEU A 121 -15.40 7.74 0.15
CA LEU A 121 -14.97 8.26 1.46
C LEU A 121 -14.72 9.78 1.51
N GLY A 122 -15.45 10.53 0.69
CA GLY A 122 -15.40 12.00 0.71
C GLY A 122 -14.15 12.59 0.07
N VAL A 123 -13.38 11.81 -0.69
CA VAL A 123 -12.29 12.37 -1.51
C VAL A 123 -12.85 13.31 -2.58
N ALA A 124 -12.06 14.31 -2.95
CA ALA A 124 -12.47 15.29 -3.95
C ALA A 124 -12.79 14.61 -5.29
N VAL A 125 -13.99 14.85 -5.81
CA VAL A 125 -14.39 14.29 -7.10
C VAL A 125 -13.55 14.89 -8.20
N ARG A 126 -12.91 14.03 -9.01
CA ARG A 126 -12.11 14.46 -10.16
C ARG A 126 -12.56 13.73 -11.42
N GLU A 127 -12.61 14.47 -12.52
CA GLU A 127 -12.90 13.87 -13.82
C GLU A 127 -11.76 12.95 -14.28
N ILE A 128 -12.14 11.91 -15.04
CA ILE A 128 -11.19 11.05 -15.71
C ILE A 128 -10.81 11.72 -17.03
N SER A 129 -9.75 12.52 -16.98
CA SER A 129 -9.22 13.19 -18.18
C SER A 129 -8.45 12.22 -19.08
N LEU A 130 -8.35 12.55 -20.38
CA LEU A 130 -7.55 11.78 -21.34
C LEU A 130 -6.10 11.61 -20.89
N GLY A 131 -5.51 12.62 -20.24
CA GLY A 131 -4.15 12.54 -19.72
C GLY A 131 -3.98 11.49 -18.63
N ARG A 132 -4.98 11.32 -17.74
CA ARG A 132 -4.95 10.28 -16.70
C ARG A 132 -5.09 8.88 -17.31
N VAL A 133 -5.96 8.73 -18.32
CA VAL A 133 -6.09 7.48 -19.08
C VAL A 133 -4.79 7.13 -19.79
N ALA A 134 -4.18 8.08 -20.50
CA ALA A 134 -2.90 7.89 -21.17
C ALA A 134 -1.78 7.50 -20.18
N GLY A 135 -1.71 8.16 -19.03
CA GLY A 135 -0.75 7.82 -17.97
C GLY A 135 -0.94 6.38 -17.44
N ALA A 136 -2.18 5.93 -17.26
CA ALA A 136 -2.47 4.56 -16.85
C ALA A 136 -2.07 3.53 -17.92
N VAL A 137 -2.34 3.82 -19.20
CA VAL A 137 -1.90 2.97 -20.31
C VAL A 137 -0.37 2.87 -20.37
N LEU A 138 0.34 3.99 -20.21
CA LEU A 138 1.80 4.02 -20.20
C LEU A 138 2.38 3.23 -19.02
N LEU A 139 1.80 3.33 -17.82
CA LEU A 139 2.23 2.53 -16.67
C LEU A 139 2.01 1.03 -16.89
N LEU A 140 0.88 0.64 -17.46
CA LEU A 140 0.61 -0.76 -17.80
C LEU A 140 1.60 -1.28 -18.87
N ALA A 141 1.85 -0.50 -19.91
CA ALA A 141 2.84 -0.85 -20.94
C ALA A 141 4.24 -0.98 -20.35
N GLY A 142 4.66 -0.03 -19.50
CA GLY A 142 5.92 -0.08 -18.78
C GLY A 142 6.03 -1.32 -17.88
N ALA A 143 4.99 -1.64 -17.12
CA ALA A 143 4.95 -2.83 -16.28
C ALA A 143 5.06 -4.13 -17.08
N LEU A 144 4.43 -4.20 -18.26
CA LEU A 144 4.55 -5.32 -19.17
C LEU A 144 5.97 -5.46 -19.72
N LEU A 145 6.60 -4.36 -20.14
CA LEU A 145 7.98 -4.39 -20.61
C LEU A 145 8.96 -4.86 -19.53
N VAL A 146 8.84 -4.32 -18.31
CA VAL A 146 9.68 -4.73 -17.15
C VAL A 146 9.48 -6.21 -16.79
N ARG A 147 8.31 -6.79 -17.09
CA ARG A 147 8.06 -8.22 -16.86
C ARG A 147 8.62 -9.10 -17.98
N LEU A 148 8.60 -8.62 -19.22
CA LEU A 148 8.94 -9.42 -20.40
C LEU A 148 10.44 -9.49 -20.69
N PHE A 149 11.20 -8.49 -20.23
CA PHE A 149 12.65 -8.34 -20.45
C PHE A 149 13.39 -8.25 -19.11
#